data_AF-A0A1S2LQA5-F1
#
_entry.id   AF-A0A1S2LQA5-F1
#
_cell.length_a   1.000
_cell.length_b   1.000
_cell.length_c   1.000
_cell.angle_alpha   90.00
_cell.angle_beta   90.00
_cell.angle_gamma   90.00
#
_symmetry.space_group_name_H-M   'P 1'
#
loop_
_entity.id
_entity.type
_entity.pdbx_description
1 polymer ?
#
loop_
_entity_poly.entity_id
_entity_poly.type
_entity_poly.pdbx_seq_one_letter_code
_entity_poly.pdbx_strand_id
1 'polypeptide(L)' 'MRKTFSKTFEELVEENKKQLLSDPEALKKIETKLEKKHLEYSQSNRVG' A
#
# COMPACT_ATOMS: atom_id res chain seq x y z
N MET A 1 33.01 5.85 24.44
CA MET A 1 31.74 6.45 23.98
C MET A 1 30.88 5.37 23.35
N ARG A 2 29.74 5.02 23.96
CA ARG A 2 28.80 4.04 23.41
C ARG A 2 28.13 4.72 22.20
N LYS A 3 28.45 4.31 20.97
CA LYS A 3 27.81 4.86 19.77
C LYS A 3 26.31 4.58 19.86
N THR A 4 25.50 5.62 20.05
CA THR A 4 24.05 5.54 19.89
C THR A 4 23.79 5.39 18.41
N PHE A 5 23.58 4.16 17.95
CA PHE A 5 23.07 3.90 16.61
C PHE A 5 21.57 4.25 16.59
N SER A 6 21.24 5.55 16.63
CA SER A 6 19.89 5.99 16.31
C SER A 6 19.82 6.15 14.80
N LYS A 7 18.85 5.47 14.18
CA LYS A 7 18.54 5.67 12.77
C LYS A 7 18.16 7.13 12.53
N THR A 8 18.53 7.68 11.37
CA THR A 8 18.06 9.00 10.98
C THR A 8 16.57 8.95 10.64
N PHE A 9 15.94 10.12 10.56
CA PHE A 9 14.56 10.20 10.12
C PHE A 9 14.37 9.60 8.72
N GLU A 10 15.30 9.88 7.80
CA GLU A 10 15.28 9.35 6.43
C GLU A 10 15.36 7.82 6.42
N GLU A 11 16.22 7.23 7.25
CA GLU A 11 16.33 5.77 7.38
C GLU A 11 15.03 5.15 7.90
N LEU A 12 14.39 5.77 8.89
CA LEU A 12 13.09 5.33 9.41
C LEU A 12 11.98 5.45 8.35
N VAL A 13 11.98 6.53 7.56
CA VAL A 13 11.02 6.71 6.46
C VAL A 13 11.19 5.64 5.41
N GLU A 14 12.42 5.32 5.01
CA GLU A 14 12.70 4.26 4.04
C GLU A 14 12.32 2.88 4.55
N GLU A 15 12.55 2.58 5.83
CA GLU A 15 12.07 1.35 6.46
C GLU A 15 10.55 1.24 6.46
N ASN A 16 9.85 2.32 6.81
CA ASN A 16 8.39 2.36 6.81
C ASN A 16 7.83 2.13 5.41
N LYS A 17 8.41 2.75 4.37
CA LYS A 17 8.00 2.51 2.98
C LYS A 17 8.16 1.04 2.58
N LYS A 18 9.31 0.43 2.90
CA LYS A 18 9.56 -0.98 2.61
C LYS A 18 8.57 -1.89 3.31
N GLN A 19 8.28 -1.63 4.59
CA GLN A 19 7.30 -2.41 5.35
C GLN A 19 5.91 -2.33 4.73
N LEU A 20 5.44 -1.13 4.39
CA LEU A 20 4.13 -0.93 3.74
C LEU A 20 4.01 -1.66 2.39
N LEU A 21 5.10 -1.72 1.61
CA LEU A 21 5.13 -2.40 0.32
C LEU A 21 5.32 -3.93 0.45
N SER A 22 5.78 -4.40 1.61
CA SER A 22 6.00 -5.83 1.87
C SER A 22 4.79 -6.56 2.44
N ASP A 23 3.63 -5.88 2.57
CA ASP A 23 2.38 -6.48 3.04
C ASP A 23 1.52 -6.96 1.86
N PRO A 24 1.61 -8.25 1.47
CA PRO A 24 0.84 -8.80 0.35
C PRO A 24 -0.67 -8.81 0.64
N GLU A 25 -1.10 -8.88 1.89
CA GLU A 25 -2.53 -8.88 2.24
C GLU A 25 -3.13 -7.49 2.08
N ALA A 26 -2.39 -6.45 2.44
CA ALA A 26 -2.78 -5.07 2.15
C ALA A 26 -2.88 -4.80 0.64
N LEU A 27 -1.90 -5.27 -0.13
CA LEU A 27 -1.91 -5.16 -1.60
C LEU A 27 -3.13 -5.86 -2.21
N LYS A 28 -3.41 -7.10 -1.79
CA LYS A 28 -4.57 -7.87 -2.26
C LYS A 28 -5.91 -7.20 -1.94
N LYS A 29 -6.04 -6.57 -0.77
CA LYS A 29 -7.24 -5.79 -0.43
C LYS A 29 -7.43 -4.58 -1.35
N ILE A 30 -6.33 -3.90 -1.70
CA ILE A 30 -6.35 -2.77 -2.65
C ILE A 30 -6.80 -3.25 -4.02
N GLU A 31 -6.21 -4.32 -4.54
CA GLU A 31 -6.58 -4.93 -5.83
C GLU A 31 -8.05 -5.32 -5.87
N THR A 32 -8.53 -6.03 -4.84
CA THR A 32 -9.94 -6.45 -4.74
C THR A 32 -10.89 -5.24 -4.78
N LYS A 33 -10.54 -4.15 -4.08
CA LYS A 33 -11.36 -2.93 -4.06
C LYS A 33 -11.36 -2.22 -5.40
N LEU A 34 -10.23 -2.18 -6.10
CA LEU A 34 -10.12 -1.63 -7.44
C LEU A 34 -10.94 -2.43 -8.44
N GLU A 35 -10.83 -3.75 -8.41
CA GLU A 35 -11.57 -4.64 -9.30
C GLU A 35 -13.09 -4.51 -9.08
N LYS A 36 -13.54 -4.49 -7.82
CA LYS A 36 -14.94 -4.22 -7.49
C LYS A 36 -15.43 -2.90 -8.08
N LYS A 37 -14.64 -1.83 -7.95
CA LYS A 37 -15.00 -0.51 -8.51
C LYS A 37 -15.04 -0.53 -10.04
N HIS A 38 -14.12 -1.23 -10.69
CA HIS A 38 -14.14 -1.40 -12.14
C HIS A 38 -15.37 -2.19 -12.61
N LEU A 39 -15.74 -3.25 -11.90
CA LEU A 39 -16.95 -4.01 -12.17
C LEU A 39 -18.18 -3.11 -12.02
N GLU A 40 -18.33 -2.39 -10.91
CA GLU A 40 -19.44 -1.45 -10.68
C GLU A 40 -19.55 -0.39 -11.79
N TYR A 41 -18.42 0.20 -12.19
CA TYR A 41 -18.37 1.18 -13.28
C TYR A 41 -18.77 0.57 -14.63
N SER A 42 -18.23 -0.60 -14.97
CA SER A 42 -18.53 -1.29 -16.22
C SER A 42 -19.99 -1.76 -16.30
N GLN A 43 -20.58 -2.18 -15.18
CA GLN A 43 -21.99 -2.56 -15.11
C GLN A 43 -22.88 -1.33 -15.26
N SER A 44 -22.54 -0.22 -14.59
CA SER A 44 -23.31 1.03 -14.70
C SER A 44 -23.35 1.57 -16.14
N ASN A 45 -22.25 1.44 -16.88
CA ASN A 45 -22.17 1.87 -18.28
C ASN A 45 -22.85 0.91 -19.29
N ARG A 46 -23.30 -0.28 -18.88
CA ARG A 46 -24.03 -1.22 -19.76
C ARG A 46 -25.55 -1.08 -19.68
N VAL A 47 -26.05 -0.32 -18.71
CA VAL A 47 -27.50 -0.10 -18.50
C VAL A 47 -27.97 1.28 -18.99
N GLY A 48 -27.12 2.02 -19.70
CA GLY A 48 -27.41 3.31 -20.32
C GLY A 48 -27.52 3.23 -21.83
#